data_AF-A0A848X295-F1
#
_entry.id   AF-A0A848X295-F1
#
_cell.length_a   1.000
_cell.length_b   1.000
_cell.length_c   1.000
_cell.angle_alpha   90.00
_cell.angle_beta   90.00
_cell.angle_gamma   90.00
#
_symmetry.space_group_name_H-M   'P 1'
#
loop_
_entity.id
_entity.type
_entity.pdbx_description
1 polymer ?
#
loop_
_entity_poly.entity_id
_entity_poly.type
_entity_poly.pdbx_seq_one_letter_code
_entity_poly.pdbx_strand_id
1 'polypeptide(L)'
;MKTETTSHNPISTGGWTFVEMLVAVSMSAIFMGAAALVLASVTHNTKRHTTLVDVNIGSVTNKNFYNSSSEDVRTYSAPNYGRLVQAQEMREKFQEDLTLATACFALPRSNLNSIRPEFLDFPTGVTGANPDHPQIDSPEAFRQFLALVEPTSAGIFDEAIRNIPSTAKPNVTVFMLGAITANDFIRVNSVYEIDFIESGGKPGTYASVRRYKNGTLTLYYDVYYPDGKGDDFFPAMVAFESQGRLLKAETTALDRFKAAPGAPFYLLFFPDPSINSKKQPAWTPSDPASSPREAYEHMAGKTSFLVTAPMFPSL
;
A
#
# COMPACT_ATOMS: atom_id res chain seq x y z
N MET A 1 17.02 -89.64 30.77
CA MET A 1 15.82 -89.54 31.64
C MET A 1 16.02 -88.32 32.52
N LYS A 2 15.17 -87.30 32.31
CA LYS A 2 15.18 -85.98 32.95
C LYS A 2 14.70 -86.04 34.40
N THR A 3 15.17 -85.09 35.20
CA THR A 3 14.28 -84.25 36.03
C THR A 3 14.95 -82.91 36.31
N GLU A 4 14.63 -81.92 35.46
CA GLU A 4 14.86 -80.49 35.69
C GLU A 4 13.82 -80.00 36.71
N THR A 5 14.25 -79.56 37.89
CA THR A 5 13.40 -78.86 38.86
C THR A 5 13.31 -77.39 38.47
N THR A 6 12.27 -77.03 37.71
CA THR A 6 11.86 -75.65 37.49
C THR A 6 11.32 -75.04 38.78
N SER A 7 12.03 -74.08 39.37
CA SER A 7 11.49 -73.22 40.42
C SER A 7 10.49 -72.23 39.80
N HIS A 8 9.20 -72.44 40.06
CA HIS A 8 8.15 -71.50 39.69
C HIS A 8 8.20 -70.33 40.68
N ASN A 9 8.76 -69.19 40.27
CA ASN A 9 8.55 -67.93 40.99
C ASN A 9 7.06 -67.57 40.86
N PRO A 10 6.27 -67.49 41.95
CA PRO A 10 4.92 -66.96 41.84
C PRO A 10 5.03 -65.49 41.40
N ILE A 11 4.52 -65.19 40.20
CA ILE A 11 4.27 -63.81 39.82
C ILE A 11 3.21 -63.31 40.81
N SER A 12 3.61 -62.46 41.72
CA SER A 12 2.72 -61.64 42.53
C SER A 12 1.84 -60.84 41.57
N THR A 13 0.62 -61.30 41.31
CA THR A 13 -0.46 -60.47 40.77
C THR A 13 -1.00 -59.61 41.92
N GLY A 14 -0.18 -58.67 42.39
CA GLY A 14 -0.62 -57.60 43.26
C GLY A 14 -1.50 -56.65 42.45
N GLY A 15 -2.78 -56.55 42.80
CA GLY A 15 -3.63 -55.48 42.29
C GLY A 15 -3.12 -54.12 42.76
N TRP A 16 -3.18 -53.11 41.89
CA TRP A 16 -2.82 -51.73 42.23
C TRP A 16 -3.63 -51.25 43.44
N THR A 17 -2.95 -50.63 44.40
CA THR A 17 -3.64 -50.00 45.52
C THR A 17 -4.37 -48.73 45.05
N PHE A 18 -5.44 -48.36 45.75
CA PHE A 18 -6.20 -47.14 45.45
C PHE A 18 -5.31 -45.89 45.44
N VAL A 19 -4.30 -45.83 46.32
CA VAL A 19 -3.34 -44.73 46.39
C VAL A 19 -2.46 -44.65 45.15
N GLU A 20 -1.95 -45.78 44.65
CA GLU A 20 -1.14 -45.81 43.43
C GLU A 20 -1.95 -45.38 42.20
N MET A 21 -3.21 -45.81 42.10
CA MET A 21 -4.11 -45.34 41.04
C MET A 21 -4.38 -43.83 41.15
N LEU A 22 -4.61 -43.32 42.35
CA LEU A 22 -4.88 -41.90 42.57
C LEU A 22 -3.67 -41.03 42.21
N VAL A 23 -2.46 -41.45 42.56
CA VAL A 23 -1.22 -40.77 42.20
C VAL A 23 -1.00 -40.82 40.68
N ALA A 24 -1.19 -41.98 40.04
CA ALA A 24 -1.03 -42.12 38.59
C ALA A 24 -2.00 -41.23 37.81
N VAL A 25 -3.27 -41.16 38.23
CA VAL A 25 -4.29 -40.30 37.60
C VAL A 25 -3.97 -38.83 37.82
N SER A 26 -3.54 -38.46 39.03
CA SER A 26 -3.21 -37.07 39.38
C SER A 26 -1.98 -36.57 38.60
N MET A 27 -0.93 -37.37 38.50
CA MET A 27 0.24 -37.06 37.66
C MET A 27 -0.16 -36.94 36.19
N SER A 28 -0.96 -37.88 35.68
CA SER A 28 -1.43 -37.85 34.29
C SER A 28 -2.26 -36.59 33.99
N ALA A 29 -3.12 -36.17 34.92
CA ALA A 29 -3.92 -34.96 34.79
C ALA A 29 -3.05 -33.69 34.74
N ILE A 30 -2.01 -33.60 35.59
CA ILE A 30 -1.07 -32.48 35.59
C ILE A 30 -0.29 -32.42 34.26
N PHE A 31 0.23 -33.57 33.79
CA PHE A 31 0.97 -33.63 32.53
C PHE A 31 0.08 -33.29 31.33
N MET A 32 -1.14 -33.82 31.27
CA MET A 32 -2.09 -33.49 30.20
C MET A 32 -2.52 -32.03 30.24
N GLY A 33 -2.75 -31.46 31.43
CA GLY A 33 -3.09 -30.05 31.60
C GLY A 33 -1.98 -29.12 31.09
N ALA A 34 -0.72 -29.40 31.46
CA ALA A 34 0.43 -28.63 30.99
C ALA A 34 0.65 -28.78 29.47
N ALA A 35 0.56 -30.00 28.93
CA ALA A 35 0.70 -30.25 27.51
C ALA A 35 -0.39 -29.58 26.67
N ALA A 36 -1.63 -29.57 27.15
CA ALA A 36 -2.74 -28.88 26.49
C ALA A 36 -2.53 -27.37 26.45
N LEU A 37 -2.03 -26.76 27.54
CA LEU A 37 -1.71 -25.32 27.57
C LEU A 37 -0.58 -24.96 26.60
N VAL A 38 0.48 -25.77 26.54
CA VAL A 38 1.59 -25.57 25.60
C VAL A 38 1.09 -25.74 24.16
N LEU A 39 0.33 -26.78 23.85
CA LEU A 39 -0.20 -27.03 22.52
C LEU A 39 -1.17 -25.91 22.10
N ALA A 40 -2.03 -25.43 23.00
CA ALA A 40 -2.92 -24.31 22.74
C ALA A 40 -2.12 -23.03 22.42
N SER A 41 -1.07 -22.74 23.20
CA SER A 41 -0.17 -21.61 22.96
C SER A 41 0.56 -21.72 21.62
N VAL A 42 1.13 -22.89 21.32
CA VAL A 42 1.82 -23.15 20.04
C VAL A 42 0.85 -23.02 18.88
N THR A 43 -0.34 -23.61 18.96
CA THR A 43 -1.38 -23.57 17.90
C THR A 43 -1.88 -22.15 17.67
N HIS A 44 -2.06 -21.37 18.73
CA HIS A 44 -2.48 -19.97 18.62
C HIS A 44 -1.39 -19.10 17.98
N ASN A 45 -0.11 -19.36 18.28
CA ASN A 45 1.01 -18.62 17.72
C ASN A 45 1.36 -19.07 16.28
N THR A 46 1.19 -20.34 15.92
CA THR A 46 1.43 -20.82 14.54
C THR A 46 0.45 -20.22 13.54
N LYS A 47 -0.81 -20.00 13.93
CA LYS A 47 -1.79 -19.29 13.08
C LYS A 47 -1.38 -17.86 12.74
N ARG A 48 -0.56 -17.20 13.58
CA ARG A 48 0.02 -15.88 13.27
C ARG A 48 1.18 -16.00 12.27
N HIS A 49 2.04 -17.02 12.42
CA HIS A 49 3.17 -17.23 11.49
C HIS A 49 2.73 -17.61 10.06
N THR A 50 1.55 -18.23 9.87
CA THR A 50 1.01 -18.53 8.53
C THR A 50 0.56 -17.30 7.73
N THR A 51 0.50 -16.10 8.35
CA THR A 51 0.11 -14.87 7.64
C THR A 51 1.28 -14.12 7.02
N LEU A 52 2.52 -14.43 7.43
CA LEU A 52 3.73 -13.84 6.85
C LEU A 52 4.17 -14.65 5.64
N VAL A 53 4.39 -13.95 4.53
CA VAL A 53 4.78 -14.51 3.25
C VAL A 53 6.01 -13.78 2.77
N ASP A 54 7.04 -14.53 2.40
CA ASP A 54 8.18 -13.98 1.67
C ASP A 54 7.79 -13.82 0.21
N VAL A 55 7.90 -12.60 -0.30
CA VAL A 55 7.49 -12.17 -1.64
C VAL A 55 8.69 -11.55 -2.33
N ASN A 56 9.03 -12.07 -3.52
CA ASN A 56 10.09 -11.48 -4.33
C ASN A 56 9.54 -10.26 -5.06
N ILE A 57 10.13 -9.09 -4.82
CA ILE A 57 9.78 -7.84 -5.51
C ILE A 57 10.95 -7.31 -6.38
N GLY A 58 12.05 -8.06 -6.43
CA GLY A 58 13.30 -7.67 -7.08
C GLY A 58 14.19 -6.78 -6.21
N SER A 59 15.50 -6.97 -6.32
CA SER A 59 16.51 -6.24 -5.53
C SER A 59 16.55 -4.74 -5.82
N VAL A 60 16.30 -4.33 -7.07
CA VAL A 60 16.25 -2.91 -7.47
C VAL A 60 15.07 -2.21 -6.79
N THR A 61 13.90 -2.84 -6.81
CA THR A 61 12.68 -2.35 -6.16
C THR A 61 12.87 -2.27 -4.65
N ASN A 62 13.35 -3.34 -4.02
CA ASN A 62 13.57 -3.39 -2.57
C ASN A 62 14.60 -2.35 -2.11
N LYS A 63 15.66 -2.12 -2.90
CA LYS A 63 16.65 -1.09 -2.64
C LYS A 63 16.03 0.31 -2.74
N ASN A 64 15.18 0.55 -3.74
CA ASN A 64 14.50 1.83 -3.89
C ASN A 64 13.49 2.11 -2.76
N PHE A 65 12.81 1.07 -2.28
CA PHE A 65 11.73 1.16 -1.30
C PHE A 65 12.23 1.23 0.15
N TYR A 66 13.17 0.36 0.50
CA TYR A 66 13.59 0.10 1.88
C TYR A 66 15.10 0.18 2.09
N ASN A 67 15.86 0.58 1.07
CA ASN A 67 17.33 0.58 1.09
C ASN A 67 17.94 -0.79 1.44
N SER A 68 17.29 -1.87 1.00
CA SER A 68 17.73 -3.26 1.19
C SER A 68 18.14 -3.87 -0.14
N SER A 69 19.23 -4.63 -0.15
CA SER A 69 19.70 -5.36 -1.36
C SER A 69 19.07 -6.74 -1.54
N SER A 70 18.16 -7.16 -0.65
CA SER A 70 17.43 -8.43 -0.77
C SER A 70 16.44 -8.39 -1.94
N GLU A 71 16.18 -9.51 -2.58
CA GLU A 71 15.07 -9.61 -3.55
C GLU A 71 13.72 -9.85 -2.87
N ASP A 72 13.76 -10.51 -1.72
CA ASP A 72 12.58 -10.88 -0.96
C ASP A 72 12.26 -9.84 0.11
N VAL A 73 10.96 -9.58 0.26
CA VAL A 73 10.36 -8.84 1.37
C VAL A 73 9.41 -9.76 2.11
N ARG A 74 9.59 -9.83 3.43
CA ARG A 74 8.69 -10.57 4.31
C ARG A 74 7.53 -9.70 4.73
N THR A 75 6.35 -9.98 4.17
CA THR A 75 5.16 -9.16 4.35
C THR A 75 3.95 -9.98 4.79
N TYR A 76 2.83 -9.34 5.10
CA TYR A 76 1.61 -10.04 5.48
C TYR A 76 0.69 -10.20 4.28
N SER A 77 0.09 -11.38 4.14
CA SER A 77 -0.97 -11.61 3.16
C SER A 77 -2.28 -10.96 3.61
N ALA A 78 -2.97 -10.27 2.72
CA ALA A 78 -4.36 -9.84 2.92
C ALA A 78 -5.30 -11.06 2.98
N PRO A 79 -6.35 -11.03 3.83
CA PRO A 79 -6.68 -9.97 4.77
C PRO A 79 -5.83 -10.00 6.05
N ASN A 80 -5.45 -8.83 6.57
CA ASN A 80 -4.65 -8.67 7.78
C ASN A 80 -5.01 -7.41 8.59
N TYR A 81 -5.63 -7.62 9.76
CA TYR A 81 -6.03 -6.53 10.66
C TYR A 81 -4.87 -5.86 11.42
N GLY A 82 -3.69 -6.52 11.50
CA GLY A 82 -2.50 -5.88 12.09
C GLY A 82 -1.95 -4.79 11.17
N ARG A 83 -1.87 -5.08 9.87
CA ARG A 83 -1.48 -4.10 8.85
C ARG A 83 -2.53 -3.02 8.62
N LEU A 84 -3.80 -3.33 8.88
CA LEU A 84 -4.88 -2.34 8.88
C LEU A 84 -4.58 -1.17 9.84
N VAL A 85 -4.04 -1.43 11.04
CA VAL A 85 -3.69 -0.37 12.00
C VAL A 85 -2.61 0.55 11.44
N GLN A 86 -1.58 0.00 10.80
CA GLN A 86 -0.54 0.80 10.16
C GLN A 86 -1.06 1.58 8.95
N ALA A 87 -2.02 1.01 8.20
CA ALA A 87 -2.69 1.73 7.13
C ALA A 87 -3.55 2.88 7.65
N GLN A 88 -4.19 2.73 8.82
CA GLN A 88 -4.93 3.81 9.49
C GLN A 88 -3.97 4.92 9.94
N GLU A 89 -2.86 4.59 10.59
CA GLU A 89 -1.82 5.55 10.97
C GLU A 89 -1.29 6.31 9.74
N MET A 90 -1.05 5.61 8.62
CA MET A 90 -0.65 6.25 7.36
C MET A 90 -1.72 7.21 6.83
N ARG A 91 -3.01 6.83 6.91
CA ARG A 91 -4.12 7.68 6.47
C ARG A 91 -4.24 8.94 7.33
N GLU A 92 -4.17 8.79 8.65
CA GLU A 92 -4.17 9.92 9.59
C GLU A 92 -2.99 10.84 9.29
N LYS A 93 -1.79 10.27 9.10
CA LYS A 93 -0.60 11.05 8.79
C LYS A 93 -0.69 11.79 7.46
N PHE A 94 -1.28 11.14 6.46
CA PHE A 94 -1.55 11.76 5.16
C PHE A 94 -2.49 12.96 5.30
N GLN A 95 -3.55 12.85 6.11
CA GLN A 95 -4.48 13.94 6.35
C GLN A 95 -3.81 15.11 7.10
N GLU A 96 -2.97 14.83 8.10
CA GLU A 96 -2.20 15.86 8.78
C GLU A 96 -1.28 16.64 7.82
N ASP A 97 -0.51 15.91 7.01
CA ASP A 97 0.39 16.53 6.03
C ASP A 97 -0.38 17.32 4.97
N LEU A 98 -1.54 16.81 4.55
CA LEU A 98 -2.42 17.47 3.59
C LEU A 98 -2.96 18.80 4.15
N THR A 99 -3.35 18.85 5.43
CA THR A 99 -3.77 20.11 6.07
C THR A 99 -2.64 21.13 6.17
N LEU A 100 -1.39 20.68 6.26
CA LEU A 100 -0.20 21.55 6.29
C LEU A 100 0.33 21.91 4.89
N ALA A 101 -0.19 21.27 3.83
CA ALA A 101 0.23 21.50 2.47
C ALA A 101 -0.53 22.68 1.85
N THR A 102 0.18 23.48 1.06
CA THR A 102 -0.42 24.54 0.23
C THR A 102 -0.95 23.96 -1.08
N ALA A 103 -0.26 22.96 -1.62
CA ALA A 103 -0.71 22.23 -2.81
C ALA A 103 -0.36 20.75 -2.71
N CYS A 104 -1.18 19.93 -3.38
CA CYS A 104 -1.04 18.49 -3.48
C CYS A 104 -1.13 18.10 -4.95
N PHE A 105 -0.13 17.38 -5.46
CA PHE A 105 -0.11 16.89 -6.84
C PHE A 105 0.18 15.40 -6.88
N ALA A 106 -0.75 14.63 -7.47
CA ALA A 106 -0.60 13.20 -7.68
C ALA A 106 -0.21 12.92 -9.13
N LEU A 107 0.89 12.19 -9.32
CA LEU A 107 1.44 11.82 -10.62
C LEU A 107 1.54 10.28 -10.72
N PRO A 108 0.83 9.62 -11.66
CA PRO A 108 1.05 8.22 -11.98
C PRO A 108 2.40 7.96 -12.65
N ARG A 109 2.86 6.73 -12.51
CA ARG A 109 4.12 6.24 -13.07
C ARG A 109 4.09 4.72 -13.28
N SER A 110 4.94 4.25 -14.18
CA SER A 110 5.31 2.82 -14.29
C SER A 110 6.64 2.53 -13.62
N ASN A 111 7.56 3.49 -13.64
CA ASN A 111 8.93 3.30 -13.18
C ASN A 111 9.05 3.56 -11.67
N LEU A 112 10.14 3.06 -11.08
CA LEU A 112 10.49 3.34 -9.70
C LEU A 112 10.84 4.83 -9.55
N ASN A 113 10.31 5.48 -8.51
CA ASN A 113 10.58 6.88 -8.28
C ASN A 113 11.94 7.08 -7.61
N SER A 114 12.78 7.94 -8.19
CA SER A 114 14.02 8.42 -7.57
C SER A 114 13.92 9.87 -7.09
N ILE A 115 12.79 10.55 -7.35
CA ILE A 115 12.60 11.98 -7.10
C ILE A 115 11.87 12.15 -5.78
N ARG A 116 12.63 12.42 -4.71
CA ARG A 116 12.14 12.65 -3.34
C ARG A 116 12.79 13.88 -2.67
N PRO A 117 12.86 15.04 -3.36
CA PRO A 117 13.61 16.19 -2.86
C PRO A 117 12.92 16.85 -1.65
N GLU A 118 13.68 17.64 -0.88
CA GLU A 118 13.11 18.60 0.08
C GLU A 118 12.83 19.96 -0.58
N PHE A 119 13.61 20.34 -1.59
CA PHE A 119 13.53 21.62 -2.27
C PHE A 119 13.48 21.42 -3.79
N LEU A 120 12.58 22.13 -4.45
CA LEU A 120 12.51 22.24 -5.90
C LEU A 120 12.92 23.65 -6.28
N ASP A 121 14.14 23.81 -6.78
CA ASP A 121 14.70 25.11 -7.12
C ASP A 121 14.05 25.67 -8.38
N PHE A 122 13.75 26.96 -8.40
CA PHE A 122 13.30 27.61 -9.61
C PHE A 122 14.46 27.76 -10.60
N PRO A 123 14.25 27.46 -11.90
CA PRO A 123 15.31 27.55 -12.89
C PRO A 123 15.81 28.99 -13.03
N THR A 124 17.12 29.20 -12.91
CA THR A 124 17.76 30.50 -13.03
C THR A 124 18.17 30.80 -14.48
N GLY A 125 18.06 32.05 -14.92
CA GLY A 125 18.66 32.51 -16.20
C GLY A 125 17.79 32.43 -17.46
N VAL A 126 16.48 32.18 -17.36
CA VAL A 126 15.59 32.33 -18.52
C VAL A 126 15.45 33.82 -18.85
N THR A 127 16.07 34.26 -19.94
CA THR A 127 16.04 35.66 -20.39
C THR A 127 14.59 36.01 -20.75
N GLY A 128 13.95 36.88 -19.95
CA GLY A 128 12.50 37.12 -19.99
C GLY A 128 11.75 36.65 -18.74
N ALA A 129 12.45 36.13 -17.72
CA ALA A 129 11.94 35.96 -16.36
C ALA A 129 11.64 37.34 -15.74
N ASN A 130 10.49 37.89 -16.13
CA ASN A 130 9.64 38.64 -15.24
C ASN A 130 9.49 37.82 -13.92
N PRO A 131 9.24 38.42 -12.74
CA PRO A 131 9.20 37.73 -11.44
C PRO A 131 7.96 36.82 -11.27
N ASP A 132 7.49 36.21 -12.34
CA ASP A 132 6.33 35.36 -12.41
C ASP A 132 6.76 33.93 -12.08
N HIS A 133 6.57 33.54 -10.81
CA HIS A 133 6.67 32.14 -10.38
C HIS A 133 5.89 31.22 -11.34
N PRO A 134 6.40 30.02 -11.67
CA PRO A 134 5.69 29.11 -12.57
C PRO A 134 4.27 28.86 -12.06
N GLN A 135 3.28 28.99 -12.94
CA GLN A 135 1.88 28.72 -12.61
C GLN A 135 1.67 27.21 -12.48
N ILE A 136 1.88 26.69 -11.26
CA ILE A 136 1.69 25.29 -10.92
C ILE A 136 0.27 25.11 -10.38
N ASP A 137 -0.66 24.93 -11.31
CA ASP A 137 -2.08 25.04 -11.04
C ASP A 137 -2.88 23.78 -11.44
N SER A 138 -2.16 22.79 -11.96
CA SER A 138 -2.66 21.50 -12.42
C SER A 138 -1.56 20.45 -12.29
N PRO A 139 -1.92 19.16 -12.17
CA PRO A 139 -0.93 18.08 -12.16
C PRO A 139 -0.05 18.06 -13.41
N GLU A 140 -0.58 18.44 -14.58
CA GLU A 140 0.23 18.53 -15.81
C GLU A 140 1.23 19.70 -15.76
N ALA A 141 0.82 20.88 -15.27
CA ALA A 141 1.75 22.00 -15.09
C ALA A 141 2.84 21.65 -14.07
N PHE A 142 2.48 20.96 -12.98
CA PHE A 142 3.45 20.48 -12.00
C PHE A 142 4.41 19.45 -12.61
N ARG A 143 3.93 18.50 -13.41
CA ARG A 143 4.76 17.51 -14.10
C ARG A 143 5.78 18.17 -15.04
N GLN A 144 5.35 19.18 -15.80
CA GLN A 144 6.25 19.94 -16.69
C GLN A 144 7.28 20.75 -15.91
N PHE A 145 6.87 21.39 -14.81
CA PHE A 145 7.79 22.06 -13.90
C PHE A 145 8.82 21.09 -13.31
N LEU A 146 8.38 19.92 -12.84
CA LEU A 146 9.26 18.90 -12.29
C LEU A 146 10.27 18.40 -13.34
N ALA A 147 9.85 18.23 -14.59
CA ALA A 147 10.73 17.85 -15.70
C ALA A 147 11.78 18.92 -16.03
N LEU A 148 11.49 20.19 -15.75
CA LEU A 148 12.40 21.31 -15.97
C LEU A 148 13.46 21.39 -14.85
N VAL A 149 13.03 21.24 -13.59
CA VAL A 149 13.91 21.36 -12.42
C VAL A 149 14.71 20.08 -12.18
N GLU A 150 14.09 18.92 -12.38
CA GLU A 150 14.66 17.59 -12.20
C GLU A 150 14.50 16.79 -13.50
N PRO A 151 15.42 16.92 -14.48
CA PRO A 151 15.27 16.33 -15.80
C PRO A 151 15.06 14.80 -15.80
N THR A 152 15.60 14.09 -14.81
CA THR A 152 15.38 12.65 -14.64
C THR A 152 13.92 12.27 -14.35
N SER A 153 13.13 13.22 -13.84
CA SER A 153 11.70 13.01 -13.57
C SER A 153 10.88 12.78 -14.84
N ALA A 154 11.33 13.30 -15.99
CA ALA A 154 10.65 13.13 -17.27
C ALA A 154 10.57 11.66 -17.74
N GLY A 155 11.55 10.83 -17.33
CA GLY A 155 11.54 9.39 -17.59
C GLY A 155 10.68 8.58 -16.60
N ILE A 156 10.26 9.18 -15.49
CA ILE A 156 9.43 8.54 -14.45
C ILE A 156 7.96 8.94 -14.63
N PHE A 157 7.72 10.24 -14.83
CA PHE A 157 6.42 10.87 -15.05
C PHE A 157 6.31 11.32 -16.52
N ASP A 158 6.30 10.32 -17.40
CA ASP A 158 6.40 10.45 -18.85
C ASP A 158 5.06 10.76 -19.54
N GLU A 159 3.94 10.47 -18.88
CA GLU A 159 2.60 10.66 -19.44
C GLU A 159 1.92 11.90 -18.88
N ALA A 160 1.21 12.64 -19.74
CA ALA A 160 0.39 13.75 -19.32
C ALA A 160 -0.86 13.24 -18.61
N ILE A 161 -1.20 13.84 -17.46
CA ILE A 161 -2.22 13.29 -16.58
C ILE A 161 -3.50 14.08 -16.71
N ARG A 162 -4.56 13.39 -17.12
CA ARG A 162 -5.93 13.93 -17.20
C ARG A 162 -6.87 12.89 -16.62
N ASN A 163 -7.33 13.13 -15.39
CA ASN A 163 -8.30 12.30 -14.67
C ASN A 163 -7.76 10.95 -14.20
N ILE A 164 -7.90 9.90 -15.02
CA ILE A 164 -7.60 8.53 -14.63
C ILE A 164 -6.25 8.14 -15.22
N PRO A 165 -5.34 7.56 -14.43
CA PRO A 165 -4.08 7.05 -14.95
C PRO A 165 -4.32 5.87 -15.90
N SER A 166 -3.47 5.74 -16.91
CA SER A 166 -3.43 4.54 -17.76
C SER A 166 -3.26 3.29 -16.90
N THR A 167 -3.91 2.19 -17.28
CA THR A 167 -3.74 0.88 -16.61
C THR A 167 -2.29 0.39 -16.66
N ALA A 168 -1.50 0.86 -17.63
CA ALA A 168 -0.05 0.61 -17.71
C ALA A 168 0.79 1.42 -16.70
N LYS A 169 0.16 2.33 -15.95
CA LYS A 169 0.78 3.20 -14.94
C LYS A 169 0.12 2.98 -13.57
N PRO A 170 0.28 1.78 -12.98
CA PRO A 170 -0.43 1.38 -11.77
C PRO A 170 -0.01 2.17 -10.51
N ASN A 171 1.21 2.71 -10.51
CA ASN A 171 1.82 3.33 -9.33
C ASN A 171 1.59 4.83 -9.32
N VAL A 172 1.52 5.42 -8.13
CA VAL A 172 1.25 6.85 -7.94
C VAL A 172 2.26 7.45 -6.98
N THR A 173 2.75 8.65 -7.31
CA THR A 173 3.50 9.50 -6.38
C THR A 173 2.67 10.76 -6.07
N VAL A 174 2.50 11.08 -4.80
CA VAL A 174 1.81 12.29 -4.34
C VAL A 174 2.81 13.23 -3.70
N PHE A 175 2.95 14.43 -4.24
CA PHE A 175 3.81 15.49 -3.74
C PHE A 175 3.00 16.46 -2.90
N MET A 176 3.40 16.65 -1.64
CA MET A 176 2.85 17.65 -0.74
C MET A 176 3.76 18.87 -0.72
N LEU A 177 3.29 19.98 -1.29
CA LEU A 177 4.06 21.21 -1.38
C LEU A 177 3.74 22.12 -0.19
N GLY A 178 4.77 22.74 0.38
CA GLY A 178 4.65 23.79 1.38
C GLY A 178 4.43 25.16 0.76
N ALA A 179 4.12 26.13 1.60
CA ALA A 179 4.03 27.52 1.18
C ALA A 179 5.38 28.03 0.65
N ILE A 180 5.33 28.90 -0.35
CA ILE A 180 6.53 29.56 -0.86
C ILE A 180 6.99 30.57 0.20
N THR A 181 8.12 30.28 0.85
CA THR A 181 8.71 31.16 1.88
C THR A 181 9.95 31.90 1.38
N ALA A 182 10.47 31.51 0.22
CA ALA A 182 11.66 32.09 -0.39
C ALA A 182 11.47 32.16 -1.91
N ASN A 183 12.11 33.13 -2.55
CA ASN A 183 11.90 33.41 -3.97
C ASN A 183 12.56 32.40 -4.92
N ASP A 184 13.42 31.52 -4.39
CA ASP A 184 14.30 30.68 -5.20
C ASP A 184 13.88 29.20 -5.25
N PHE A 185 12.95 28.76 -4.39
CA PHE A 185 12.52 27.36 -4.35
C PHE A 185 11.09 27.16 -3.83
N ILE A 186 10.53 26.00 -4.13
CA ILE A 186 9.34 25.46 -3.48
C ILE A 186 9.76 24.32 -2.56
N ARG A 187 9.28 24.34 -1.31
CA ARG A 187 9.53 23.25 -0.38
C ARG A 187 8.56 22.09 -0.61
N VAL A 188 9.08 20.88 -0.63
CA VAL A 188 8.30 19.65 -0.60
C VAL A 188 8.24 19.14 0.85
N ASN A 189 7.06 19.23 1.46
CA ASN A 189 6.83 18.84 2.86
C ASN A 189 6.96 17.31 3.04
N SER A 190 6.39 16.56 2.11
CA SER A 190 6.45 15.10 2.07
C SER A 190 6.11 14.57 0.68
N VAL A 191 6.58 13.35 0.39
CA VAL A 191 6.26 12.61 -0.83
C VAL A 191 5.66 11.27 -0.41
N TYR A 192 4.48 10.95 -0.90
CA TYR A 192 3.86 9.65 -0.72
C TYR A 192 3.98 8.83 -1.99
N GLU A 193 4.23 7.55 -1.84
CA GLU A 193 4.32 6.61 -2.97
C GLU A 193 3.38 5.44 -2.71
N ILE A 194 2.53 5.15 -3.68
CA ILE A 194 1.62 4.01 -3.72
C ILE A 194 2.11 3.12 -4.86
N ASP A 195 2.56 1.92 -4.53
CA ASP A 195 3.12 0.98 -5.50
C ASP A 195 2.43 -0.36 -5.45
N PHE A 196 2.17 -0.90 -6.63
CA PHE A 196 1.67 -2.23 -6.90
C PHE A 196 2.69 -2.95 -7.78
N ILE A 197 3.33 -3.97 -7.22
CA ILE A 197 4.39 -4.74 -7.85
C ILE A 197 3.91 -6.17 -7.99
N GLU A 198 3.94 -6.72 -9.20
CA GLU A 198 3.71 -8.13 -9.41
C GLU A 198 4.82 -8.95 -8.74
N SER A 199 4.44 -9.94 -7.96
CA SER A 199 5.42 -10.71 -7.18
C SER A 199 6.10 -11.79 -8.02
N GLY A 200 7.42 -11.87 -7.90
CA GLY A 200 8.22 -12.98 -8.42
C GLY A 200 7.97 -14.26 -7.61
N GLY A 201 7.85 -15.40 -8.30
CA GLY A 201 7.76 -16.73 -7.71
C GLY A 201 6.39 -17.13 -7.14
N LYS A 202 5.72 -16.25 -6.40
CA LYS A 202 4.34 -16.46 -5.93
C LYS A 202 3.37 -15.58 -6.72
N PRO A 203 2.27 -16.11 -7.28
CA PRO A 203 1.33 -15.31 -8.08
C PRO A 203 0.49 -14.37 -7.18
N GLY A 204 0.59 -13.06 -7.43
CA GLY A 204 -0.07 -12.04 -6.64
C GLY A 204 0.50 -10.65 -6.87
N THR A 205 0.00 -9.69 -6.10
CA THR A 205 0.46 -8.29 -6.13
C THR A 205 0.93 -7.87 -4.75
N TYR A 206 2.17 -7.43 -4.66
CA TYR A 206 2.70 -6.71 -3.52
C TYR A 206 2.28 -5.25 -3.61
N ALA A 207 1.55 -4.76 -2.62
CA ALA A 207 1.17 -3.37 -2.52
C ALA A 207 1.85 -2.70 -1.34
N SER A 208 2.28 -1.46 -1.53
CA SER A 208 2.93 -0.68 -0.47
C SER A 208 2.57 0.78 -0.57
N VAL A 209 2.39 1.42 0.59
CA VAL A 209 2.31 2.87 0.70
C VAL A 209 3.45 3.34 1.59
N ARG A 210 4.19 4.32 1.09
CA ARG A 210 5.36 4.88 1.76
C ARG A 210 5.27 6.39 1.84
N ARG A 211 5.78 6.94 2.94
CA ARG A 211 5.92 8.37 3.17
C ARG A 211 7.39 8.72 3.32
N TYR A 212 7.86 9.61 2.45
CA TYR A 212 9.20 10.17 2.50
C TYR A 212 9.15 11.62 2.95
N LYS A 213 10.15 12.02 3.73
CA LYS A 213 10.40 13.42 4.11
C LYS A 213 11.88 13.68 3.94
N ASN A 214 12.24 14.65 3.10
CA ASN A 214 13.63 14.94 2.72
C ASN A 214 14.40 13.66 2.31
N GLY A 215 13.88 12.96 1.29
CA GLY A 215 14.46 11.71 0.78
C GLY A 215 14.40 10.49 1.73
N THR A 216 14.08 10.67 3.00
CA THR A 216 14.13 9.62 4.03
C THR A 216 12.76 8.98 4.22
N LEU A 217 12.72 7.65 4.24
CA LEU A 217 11.51 6.90 4.56
C LEU A 217 11.14 7.10 6.04
N THR A 218 9.94 7.62 6.30
CA THR A 218 9.49 7.97 7.66
C THR A 218 8.34 7.10 8.16
N LEU A 219 7.48 6.64 7.27
CA LEU A 219 6.35 5.78 7.58
C LEU A 219 6.06 4.92 6.36
N TYR A 220 5.64 3.67 6.57
CA TYR A 220 5.14 2.82 5.50
C TYR A 220 4.25 1.72 6.05
N TYR A 221 3.41 1.18 5.16
CA TYR A 221 2.82 -0.14 5.34
C TYR A 221 2.85 -0.88 4.01
N ASP A 222 2.78 -2.20 4.11
CA ASP A 222 2.81 -3.09 2.97
C ASP A 222 1.94 -4.31 3.21
N VAL A 223 1.42 -4.85 2.12
CA VAL A 223 0.53 -6.01 2.12
C VAL A 223 0.65 -6.77 0.81
N TYR A 224 0.60 -8.08 0.90
CA TYR A 224 0.55 -8.96 -0.25
C TYR A 224 -0.88 -9.40 -0.56
N TYR A 225 -1.31 -9.26 -1.80
CA TYR A 225 -2.57 -9.79 -2.31
C TYR A 225 -2.30 -11.05 -3.14
N PRO A 226 -2.48 -12.26 -2.59
CA PRO A 226 -2.43 -13.48 -3.37
C PRO A 226 -3.46 -13.45 -4.50
N ASP A 227 -3.08 -13.95 -5.68
CA ASP A 227 -3.96 -14.01 -6.84
C ASP A 227 -5.24 -14.83 -6.59
N GLY A 228 -6.25 -14.52 -7.39
CA GLY A 228 -7.54 -15.18 -7.38
C GLY A 228 -8.34 -14.87 -8.64
N LYS A 229 -9.67 -15.03 -8.57
CA LYS A 229 -10.59 -14.84 -9.71
C LYS A 229 -11.23 -13.44 -9.77
N GLY A 230 -10.96 -12.59 -8.78
CA GLY A 230 -11.43 -11.21 -8.74
C GLY A 230 -10.50 -10.27 -9.50
N ASP A 231 -10.95 -9.04 -9.75
CA ASP A 231 -10.17 -8.09 -10.54
C ASP A 231 -9.07 -7.40 -9.72
N ASP A 232 -8.12 -6.82 -10.46
CA ASP A 232 -7.05 -6.02 -9.92
C ASP A 232 -7.54 -4.71 -9.28
N PHE A 233 -6.64 -4.12 -8.50
CA PHE A 233 -6.88 -2.94 -7.67
C PHE A 233 -6.44 -1.66 -8.41
N PHE A 234 -7.13 -1.28 -9.49
CA PHE A 234 -6.81 -0.07 -10.27
C PHE A 234 -8.07 0.62 -10.77
N PRO A 235 -8.18 1.95 -10.75
CA PRO A 235 -7.07 2.89 -10.59
C PRO A 235 -6.75 3.22 -9.13
N ALA A 236 -5.48 3.50 -8.84
CA ALA A 236 -5.04 3.96 -7.51
C ALA A 236 -5.34 5.44 -7.26
N MET A 237 -5.61 6.22 -8.30
CA MET A 237 -6.02 7.62 -8.21
C MET A 237 -7.00 8.02 -9.31
N VAL A 238 -7.83 9.02 -9.05
CA VAL A 238 -8.63 9.74 -10.04
C VAL A 238 -8.54 11.23 -9.74
N ALA A 239 -8.15 12.03 -10.73
CA ALA A 239 -8.07 13.48 -10.64
C ALA A 239 -9.35 14.16 -11.15
N PHE A 240 -9.78 15.22 -10.47
CA PHE A 240 -10.90 16.07 -10.86
C PHE A 240 -10.39 17.50 -11.00
N GLU A 241 -10.41 18.04 -12.21
CA GLU A 241 -9.99 19.41 -12.51
C GLU A 241 -11.14 20.42 -12.30
N SER A 242 -10.78 21.71 -12.18
CA SER A 242 -11.76 22.80 -12.08
C SER A 242 -12.44 23.06 -13.42
N GLN A 243 -13.74 23.35 -13.38
CA GLN A 243 -14.58 23.61 -14.57
C GLN A 243 -14.06 24.76 -15.45
N GLY A 244 -13.33 25.73 -14.89
CA GLY A 244 -12.83 26.90 -15.62
C GLY A 244 -11.62 26.66 -16.54
N ARG A 245 -11.03 25.46 -16.56
CA ARG A 245 -9.73 25.17 -17.22
C ARG A 245 -9.81 24.38 -18.54
N LEU A 246 -10.94 24.44 -19.24
CA LEU A 246 -11.13 23.82 -20.55
C LEU A 246 -10.27 24.49 -21.65
N LEU A 247 -8.98 24.15 -21.73
CA LEU A 247 -8.01 24.74 -22.70
C LEU A 247 -7.45 23.76 -23.74
N LYS A 248 -8.01 22.55 -23.90
CA LYS A 248 -7.76 21.68 -25.08
C LYS A 248 -9.06 21.07 -25.58
N ALA A 249 -9.23 21.00 -26.90
CA ALA A 249 -10.37 20.32 -27.51
C ALA A 249 -10.34 18.83 -27.15
N GLU A 250 -11.42 18.37 -26.55
CA GLU A 250 -11.51 17.06 -25.91
C GLU A 250 -12.20 16.09 -26.86
N THR A 251 -11.62 14.91 -27.06
CA THR A 251 -12.27 13.85 -27.84
C THR A 251 -13.33 13.13 -27.01
N THR A 252 -14.29 12.47 -27.65
CA THR A 252 -15.42 11.74 -27.02
C THR A 252 -15.05 10.67 -25.97
N ALA A 253 -13.78 10.20 -25.92
CA ALA A 253 -13.30 9.28 -24.90
C ALA A 253 -12.79 9.98 -23.60
N LEU A 254 -12.43 11.26 -23.67
CA LEU A 254 -11.79 12.04 -22.59
C LEU A 254 -12.78 12.89 -21.77
N ASP A 255 -14.05 12.89 -22.17
CA ASP A 255 -15.12 13.78 -21.68
C ASP A 255 -15.67 13.38 -20.29
N ARG A 256 -15.31 12.19 -19.82
CA ARG A 256 -16.03 11.54 -18.73
C ARG A 256 -15.63 11.96 -17.31
N PHE A 257 -14.93 13.06 -17.02
CA PHE A 257 -14.42 13.28 -15.64
C PHE A 257 -14.31 14.72 -15.11
N LYS A 258 -14.81 15.72 -15.82
CA LYS A 258 -14.05 16.99 -15.88
C LYS A 258 -14.54 18.24 -15.15
N ALA A 259 -15.37 18.15 -14.13
CA ALA A 259 -15.66 19.37 -13.38
C ALA A 259 -15.93 19.10 -11.91
N ALA A 260 -14.97 19.48 -11.07
CA ALA A 260 -15.32 19.95 -9.75
C ALA A 260 -15.86 21.40 -9.90
N PRO A 261 -17.12 21.68 -9.54
CA PRO A 261 -17.70 23.03 -9.67
C PRO A 261 -17.00 24.08 -8.80
N GLY A 262 -16.31 23.63 -7.74
CA GLY A 262 -15.56 24.48 -6.81
C GLY A 262 -14.06 24.29 -6.97
N ALA A 263 -13.48 23.40 -6.16
CA ALA A 263 -12.05 23.17 -6.08
C ALA A 263 -11.64 21.82 -6.69
N PRO A 264 -10.52 21.75 -7.42
CA PRO A 264 -10.02 20.49 -7.94
C PRO A 264 -9.51 19.58 -6.81
N PHE A 265 -9.66 18.26 -6.99
CA PHE A 265 -9.29 17.26 -5.98
C PHE A 265 -8.91 15.92 -6.61
N TYR A 266 -8.34 15.02 -5.81
CA TYR A 266 -8.10 13.62 -6.15
C TYR A 266 -8.93 12.70 -5.27
N LEU A 267 -9.40 11.59 -5.86
CA LEU A 267 -9.75 10.38 -5.12
C LEU A 267 -8.52 9.48 -5.14
N LEU A 268 -7.98 9.14 -3.98
CA LEU A 268 -6.84 8.25 -3.82
C LEU A 268 -7.30 6.97 -3.14
N PHE A 269 -7.01 5.83 -3.76
CA PHE A 269 -7.38 4.51 -3.25
C PHE A 269 -6.13 3.84 -2.69
N PHE A 270 -6.02 3.86 -1.37
CA PHE A 270 -4.93 3.20 -0.66
C PHE A 270 -5.20 1.68 -0.61
N PRO A 271 -4.17 0.83 -0.78
CA PRO A 271 -4.28 -0.61 -0.61
C PRO A 271 -4.89 -0.97 0.75
N ASP A 272 -6.07 -1.59 0.75
CA ASP A 272 -6.75 -2.01 1.99
C ASP A 272 -6.18 -3.35 2.48
N PRO A 273 -5.50 -3.41 3.63
CA PRO A 273 -4.95 -4.68 4.11
C PRO A 273 -6.03 -5.64 4.60
N SER A 274 -7.25 -5.17 4.88
CA SER A 274 -8.33 -5.96 5.47
C SER A 274 -9.18 -6.71 4.44
N ILE A 275 -9.03 -6.42 3.15
CA ILE A 275 -9.80 -7.03 2.06
C ILE A 275 -8.83 -7.51 0.99
N ASN A 276 -9.02 -8.71 0.44
CA ASN A 276 -8.31 -9.14 -0.75
C ASN A 276 -9.23 -9.02 -1.97
N SER A 277 -9.06 -7.96 -2.77
CA SER A 277 -9.89 -7.69 -3.96
C SER A 277 -9.81 -8.81 -5.01
N LYS A 278 -8.65 -9.46 -5.17
CA LYS A 278 -8.45 -10.56 -6.12
C LYS A 278 -9.19 -11.84 -5.74
N LYS A 279 -9.71 -11.93 -4.50
CA LYS A 279 -10.53 -13.07 -4.04
C LYS A 279 -12.01 -12.73 -3.91
N GLN A 280 -12.40 -11.49 -4.19
CA GLN A 280 -13.80 -11.10 -4.31
C GLN A 280 -14.35 -11.47 -5.69
N PRO A 281 -15.68 -11.59 -5.85
CA PRO A 281 -16.28 -11.68 -7.17
C PRO A 281 -15.83 -10.52 -8.06
N ALA A 282 -15.60 -10.81 -9.34
CA ALA A 282 -15.34 -9.77 -10.34
C ALA A 282 -16.43 -8.71 -10.27
N TRP A 283 -16.03 -7.44 -10.30
CA TRP A 283 -16.98 -6.35 -10.24
C TRP A 283 -17.79 -6.29 -11.53
N THR A 284 -19.09 -6.04 -11.38
CA THR A 284 -19.99 -5.81 -12.52
C THR A 284 -20.36 -4.33 -12.53
N PRO A 285 -20.12 -3.61 -13.64
CA PRO A 285 -20.52 -2.21 -13.77
C PRO A 285 -22.01 -2.01 -13.50
N SER A 286 -22.35 -1.10 -12.59
CA SER A 286 -23.74 -0.66 -12.38
C SER A 286 -24.02 0.66 -13.07
N ASP A 287 -23.03 1.54 -13.16
CA ASP A 287 -23.11 2.75 -13.96
C ASP A 287 -22.97 2.44 -15.46
N PRO A 288 -23.69 3.16 -16.34
CA PRO A 288 -23.59 2.94 -17.78
C PRO A 288 -22.18 3.29 -18.27
N ALA A 289 -21.76 2.67 -19.37
CA ALA A 289 -20.43 2.93 -19.93
C ALA A 289 -20.20 4.39 -20.37
N SER A 290 -21.24 5.21 -20.45
CA SER A 290 -21.15 6.66 -20.68
C SER A 290 -20.89 7.47 -19.41
N SER A 291 -21.05 6.87 -18.23
CA SER A 291 -20.90 7.52 -16.93
C SER A 291 -19.41 7.62 -16.54
N PRO A 292 -18.96 8.78 -16.06
CA PRO A 292 -17.70 8.95 -15.35
C PRO A 292 -17.43 7.86 -14.31
N ARG A 293 -18.47 7.54 -13.54
CA ARG A 293 -18.35 6.75 -12.34
C ARG A 293 -17.94 5.31 -12.65
N GLU A 294 -18.30 4.78 -13.81
CA GLU A 294 -17.94 3.42 -14.24
C GLU A 294 -16.45 3.12 -14.04
N ALA A 295 -15.56 4.07 -14.34
CA ALA A 295 -14.12 3.81 -14.34
C ALA A 295 -13.48 3.71 -12.94
N TYR A 296 -14.21 4.09 -11.89
CA TYR A 296 -13.75 3.97 -10.50
C TYR A 296 -14.82 3.42 -9.55
N GLU A 297 -16.03 3.15 -10.01
CA GLU A 297 -17.15 2.62 -9.24
C GLU A 297 -16.78 1.25 -8.65
N HIS A 298 -16.00 0.45 -9.37
CA HIS A 298 -15.50 -0.82 -8.87
C HIS A 298 -14.61 -0.70 -7.65
N MET A 299 -14.00 0.47 -7.42
CA MET A 299 -13.18 0.71 -6.23
C MET A 299 -14.04 0.91 -4.98
N ALA A 300 -15.28 1.39 -5.11
CA ALA A 300 -16.18 1.64 -3.97
C ALA A 300 -16.53 0.36 -3.20
N GLY A 301 -16.50 -0.80 -3.87
CA GLY A 301 -16.72 -2.11 -3.24
C GLY A 301 -15.43 -2.87 -2.86
N LYS A 302 -14.26 -2.37 -3.26
CA LYS A 302 -12.98 -3.10 -3.13
C LYS A 302 -12.07 -2.57 -2.03
N THR A 303 -12.29 -1.34 -1.57
CA THR A 303 -11.50 -0.72 -0.50
C THR A 303 -12.34 0.20 0.36
N SER A 304 -12.10 0.15 1.66
CA SER A 304 -12.58 1.16 2.61
C SER A 304 -11.60 2.33 2.78
N PHE A 305 -10.40 2.21 2.19
CA PHE A 305 -9.30 3.16 2.24
C PHE A 305 -9.31 4.13 1.06
N LEU A 306 -10.41 4.86 0.95
CA LEU A 306 -10.53 6.02 0.07
C LEU A 306 -10.13 7.29 0.83
N VAL A 307 -9.25 8.08 0.22
CA VAL A 307 -8.88 9.42 0.68
C VAL A 307 -9.20 10.44 -0.40
N THR A 308 -9.96 11.47 -0.04
CA THR A 308 -10.17 12.63 -0.90
C THR A 308 -9.12 13.68 -0.57
N ALA A 309 -8.31 14.08 -1.55
CA ALA A 309 -7.24 15.06 -1.38
C ALA A 309 -7.51 16.30 -2.26
N PRO A 310 -7.85 17.47 -1.69
CA PRO A 310 -7.92 18.71 -2.46
C PRO A 310 -6.54 19.02 -3.06
N MET A 311 -6.50 19.52 -4.31
CA MET A 311 -5.22 19.93 -4.91
C MET A 311 -4.65 21.17 -4.22
N PHE A 312 -5.50 21.99 -3.59
CA PHE A 312 -5.12 23.18 -2.85
C PHE A 312 -5.83 23.20 -1.49
N PRO A 313 -5.32 22.47 -0.47
CA PRO A 313 -6.01 22.31 0.82
C PRO A 313 -6.11 23.60 1.65
N SER A 314 -5.19 24.54 1.42
CA SER A 314 -5.10 25.79 2.17
C SER A 314 -5.91 26.95 1.57
N LEU A 315 -6.65 26.72 0.48
CA LEU A 315 -7.50 27.70 -0.22
C LEU A 315 -8.98 27.35 -0.03
#